data_AF-A0A4R6F3Q4-F1
#
_entry.id   AF-A0A4R6F3Q4-F1
#
_cell.length_a   1.000
_cell.length_b   1.000
_cell.length_c   1.000
_cell.angle_alpha   90.00
_cell.angle_beta   90.00
_cell.angle_gamma   90.00
#
_symmetry.space_group_name_H-M   'P 1'
#
loop_
_entity.id
_entity.type
_entity.pdbx_description
1 polymer ?
#
loop_
_entity_poly.entity_id
_entity_poly.type
_entity_poly.pdbx_seq_one_letter_code
_entity_poly.pdbx_strand_id
1 'polypeptide(L)'
;MEQHSQHDDMPVEPAATLESQLREMYARAAYTHKTHEKMADRYIRRYKCIKTAEIVLSAVTASSLLLAVLGDSHVGTIVGAALSTVLLGFALYFKEASLGEQAQKHTVVASKLWGIREALLSLLVDMRDGRAVDEIRSARDRLNASMEEIYKAAPRTDSKAYADAQKALKHSEELFFSDDELDRMLPKELRTTSKR
;
A
#
# COMPACT_ATOMS: atom_id res chain seq x y z
N MET A 1 37.96 8.71 47.71
CA MET A 1 38.27 9.68 46.65
C MET A 1 37.48 9.26 45.44
N GLU A 2 36.39 9.98 45.23
CA GLU A 2 35.40 9.78 44.18
C GLU A 2 36.01 10.08 42.80
N GLN A 3 35.62 9.29 41.81
CA GLN A 3 35.56 9.74 40.42
C GLN A 3 34.15 9.44 39.92
N HIS A 4 33.24 10.37 40.21
CA HIS A 4 31.98 10.49 39.51
C HIS A 4 32.28 10.88 38.06
N SER A 5 32.12 9.95 37.12
CA SER A 5 32.01 10.32 35.71
C SER A 5 30.66 10.97 35.51
N GLN A 6 30.65 12.31 35.42
CA GLN A 6 29.50 13.06 34.92
C GLN A 6 29.16 12.53 33.51
N HIS A 7 28.02 11.86 33.41
CA HIS A 7 27.36 11.66 32.13
C HIS A 7 26.87 13.05 31.70
N ASP A 8 27.37 13.50 30.56
CA ASP A 8 27.05 14.78 29.95
C ASP A 8 25.64 14.68 29.34
N ASP A 9 24.61 14.91 30.16
CA ASP A 9 23.23 15.08 29.70
C ASP A 9 23.09 16.44 28.99
N MET A 10 23.58 16.52 27.77
CA MET A 10 23.31 17.64 26.87
C MET A 10 21.82 17.63 26.49
N PRO A 11 21.08 18.75 26.62
CA PRO A 11 19.69 18.82 26.21
C PRO A 11 19.61 18.65 24.68
N VAL A 12 18.94 17.57 24.25
CA VAL A 12 18.61 17.29 22.85
C VAL A 12 17.83 18.49 22.28
N GLU A 13 18.42 19.19 21.30
CA GLU A 13 17.83 20.37 20.66
C GLU A 13 16.43 20.05 20.06
N PRO A 14 15.38 20.84 20.36
CA PRO A 14 14.00 20.51 20.00
C PRO A 14 13.72 20.44 18.49
N ALA A 15 14.59 21.00 17.64
CA ALA A 15 14.51 20.87 16.18
C ALA A 15 14.87 19.45 15.72
N ALA A 16 15.84 18.80 16.36
CA ALA A 16 16.20 17.42 16.07
C ALA A 16 15.05 16.46 16.32
N THR A 17 14.35 16.62 17.44
CA THR A 17 13.26 15.69 17.78
C THR A 17 12.10 15.78 16.78
N LEU A 18 11.85 16.97 16.25
CA LEU A 18 10.79 17.23 15.28
C LEU A 18 11.09 16.67 13.88
N GLU A 19 12.29 16.88 13.34
CA GLU A 19 12.66 16.30 12.03
C GLU A 19 12.63 14.76 12.09
N SER A 20 12.81 14.18 13.29
CA SER A 20 12.68 12.74 13.58
C SER A 20 11.33 12.22 13.29
N GLN A 21 10.39 12.88 13.92
CA GLN A 21 9.02 12.53 13.84
C GLN A 21 8.54 12.64 12.39
N LEU A 22 8.94 13.70 11.68
CA LEU A 22 8.55 13.91 10.29
C LEU A 22 9.09 12.83 9.33
N ARG A 23 10.34 12.42 9.51
CA ARG A 23 10.96 11.35 8.71
C ARG A 23 10.35 9.98 9.00
N GLU A 24 10.06 9.66 10.26
CA GLU A 24 9.32 8.44 10.64
C GLU A 24 7.91 8.44 10.02
N MET A 25 7.20 9.57 10.12
CA MET A 25 5.88 9.75 9.50
C MET A 25 5.94 9.53 7.99
N TYR A 26 6.93 10.12 7.31
CA TYR A 26 7.13 9.95 5.87
C TYR A 26 7.25 8.48 5.50
N ALA A 27 8.10 7.76 6.23
CA ALA A 27 8.34 6.37 5.96
C ALA A 27 7.14 5.46 6.21
N ARG A 28 6.44 5.69 7.32
CA ARG A 28 5.21 4.96 7.62
C ARG A 28 4.17 5.19 6.53
N ALA A 29 3.97 6.45 6.12
CA ALA A 29 3.07 6.78 5.01
C ALA A 29 3.51 6.07 3.71
N ALA A 30 4.81 5.99 3.46
CA ALA A 30 5.36 5.39 2.25
C ALA A 30 5.23 3.85 2.23
N TYR A 31 5.43 3.17 3.37
CA TYR A 31 5.14 1.74 3.53
C TYR A 31 3.64 1.44 3.38
N THR A 32 2.78 2.22 4.03
CA THR A 32 1.34 2.01 3.96
C THR A 32 0.80 2.32 2.57
N HIS A 33 1.31 3.37 1.90
CA HIS A 33 1.04 3.66 0.51
C HIS A 33 1.36 2.45 -0.38
N LYS A 34 2.60 1.96 -0.35
CA LYS A 34 3.01 0.81 -1.17
C LYS A 34 2.20 -0.45 -0.85
N THR A 35 1.85 -0.67 0.42
CA THR A 35 0.99 -1.79 0.83
C THR A 35 -0.38 -1.71 0.18
N HIS A 36 -0.99 -0.54 0.13
CA HIS A 36 -2.27 -0.34 -0.56
C HIS A 36 -2.15 -0.48 -2.09
N GLU A 37 -1.05 -0.04 -2.71
CA GLU A 37 -0.78 -0.34 -4.13
C GLU A 37 -0.74 -1.85 -4.37
N LYS A 38 -0.03 -2.61 -3.53
CA LYS A 38 0.02 -4.09 -3.64
C LYS A 38 -1.33 -4.75 -3.42
N MET A 39 -2.17 -4.23 -2.53
CA MET A 39 -3.55 -4.72 -2.39
C MET A 39 -4.35 -4.50 -3.68
N ALA A 40 -4.30 -3.30 -4.25
CA ALA A 40 -4.99 -2.97 -5.50
C ALA A 40 -4.52 -3.87 -6.65
N ASP A 41 -3.20 -4.02 -6.84
CA ASP A 41 -2.61 -4.88 -7.86
C ASP A 41 -3.11 -6.33 -7.77
N ARG A 42 -3.22 -6.86 -6.55
CA ARG A 42 -3.69 -8.23 -6.32
C ARG A 42 -5.16 -8.40 -6.66
N TYR A 43 -6.00 -7.44 -6.28
CA TYR A 43 -7.42 -7.46 -6.68
C TYR A 43 -7.58 -7.35 -8.19
N ILE A 44 -6.82 -6.46 -8.84
CA ILE A 44 -6.81 -6.32 -10.31
C ILE A 44 -6.34 -7.62 -10.98
N ARG A 45 -5.28 -8.24 -10.47
CA ARG A 45 -4.75 -9.50 -11.03
C ARG A 45 -5.77 -10.63 -10.89
N ARG A 46 -6.44 -10.73 -9.74
CA ARG A 46 -7.50 -11.72 -9.51
C ARG A 46 -8.69 -11.49 -10.43
N TYR A 47 -9.13 -10.24 -10.57
CA TYR A 47 -10.17 -9.85 -11.51
C TYR A 47 -9.82 -10.25 -12.94
N LYS A 48 -8.62 -9.90 -13.43
CA LYS A 48 -8.15 -10.25 -14.78
C LYS A 48 -8.12 -11.76 -15.01
N CYS A 49 -7.67 -12.54 -14.02
CA CYS A 49 -7.67 -14.00 -14.10
C CYS A 49 -9.07 -14.58 -14.24
N ILE A 50 -10.00 -14.17 -13.36
CA ILE A 50 -11.42 -14.60 -13.40
C ILE A 50 -12.04 -14.21 -14.74
N LYS A 51 -11.83 -12.96 -15.18
CA LYS A 51 -12.40 -12.47 -16.43
C LYS A 51 -11.89 -13.24 -17.65
N THR A 52 -10.61 -13.59 -17.63
CA THR A 52 -10.00 -14.37 -18.71
C THR A 52 -10.57 -15.77 -18.77
N ALA A 53 -10.77 -16.42 -17.61
CA ALA A 53 -11.42 -17.73 -17.52
C ALA A 53 -12.87 -17.69 -18.01
N GLU A 54 -13.64 -16.65 -17.65
CA GLU A 54 -15.01 -16.45 -18.12
C GLU A 54 -15.07 -16.29 -19.65
N ILE A 55 -14.18 -15.48 -20.24
CA ILE A 55 -14.13 -15.27 -21.70
C ILE A 55 -13.82 -16.58 -22.42
N VAL A 56 -12.82 -17.34 -21.95
CA VAL A 56 -12.47 -18.63 -22.55
C VAL A 56 -13.64 -19.62 -22.44
N LEU A 57 -14.25 -19.75 -21.26
CA LEU A 57 -15.38 -20.64 -21.06
C LEU A 57 -16.58 -20.24 -21.92
N SER A 58 -16.84 -18.94 -22.06
CA SER A 58 -17.89 -18.40 -22.93
C SER A 58 -17.64 -18.73 -24.40
N ALA A 59 -16.41 -18.57 -24.88
CA ALA A 59 -16.04 -18.88 -26.27
C ALA A 59 -16.19 -20.38 -26.58
N VAL A 60 -15.76 -21.26 -25.67
CA VAL A 60 -15.93 -22.71 -25.81
C VAL A 60 -17.43 -23.08 -25.79
N THR A 61 -18.20 -22.52 -24.86
CA THR A 61 -19.65 -22.74 -24.76
C THR A 61 -20.37 -22.33 -26.05
N ALA A 62 -20.08 -21.12 -26.56
CA ALA A 62 -20.66 -20.61 -27.81
C ALA A 62 -20.31 -21.51 -29.00
N SER A 63 -19.05 -21.96 -29.08
CA SER A 63 -18.60 -22.88 -30.13
C SER A 63 -19.34 -24.23 -30.09
N SER A 64 -19.53 -24.80 -28.89
CA SER A 64 -20.30 -26.04 -28.71
C SER A 64 -21.77 -25.89 -29.12
N LEU A 65 -22.41 -24.78 -28.76
CA LEU A 65 -23.79 -24.50 -29.13
C LEU A 65 -23.95 -24.27 -30.64
N LEU A 66 -22.99 -23.60 -31.30
CA LEU A 66 -22.98 -23.45 -32.76
C LEU A 66 -22.89 -24.80 -33.48
N LEU A 67 -22.02 -25.70 -33.00
CA LEU A 67 -21.93 -27.06 -33.54
C LEU A 67 -23.23 -27.86 -33.31
N ALA A 68 -23.89 -27.67 -32.17
CA ALA A 68 -25.17 -28.32 -31.88
C ALA A 68 -26.26 -27.88 -32.87
N VAL A 69 -26.37 -26.57 -33.13
CA VAL A 69 -27.42 -26.00 -33.99
C VAL A 69 -27.15 -26.25 -35.48
N LEU A 70 -25.90 -26.11 -35.93
CA LEU A 70 -25.56 -26.21 -37.36
C LEU A 70 -25.21 -27.64 -37.80
N GLY A 71 -24.72 -28.47 -36.89
CA GLY A 71 -24.23 -29.82 -37.18
C GLY A 71 -25.15 -30.94 -36.71
N ASP A 72 -26.35 -30.64 -36.22
CA ASP A 72 -27.32 -31.60 -35.65
C ASP A 72 -26.67 -32.56 -34.62
N SER A 73 -25.77 -32.00 -33.80
CA SER A 73 -24.93 -32.78 -32.89
C SER A 73 -25.58 -32.91 -31.51
N HIS A 74 -26.13 -34.09 -31.22
CA HIS A 74 -26.62 -34.42 -29.88
C HIS A 74 -25.51 -34.29 -28.81
N VAL A 75 -24.27 -34.65 -29.16
CA VAL A 75 -23.09 -34.49 -28.28
C VAL A 75 -22.80 -33.02 -28.04
N GLY A 76 -22.82 -32.18 -29.09
CA GLY A 76 -22.65 -30.74 -28.97
C GLY A 76 -23.69 -30.09 -28.06
N THR A 77 -24.93 -30.58 -28.08
CA THR A 77 -26.02 -30.10 -27.22
C THR A 77 -25.76 -30.40 -25.75
N ILE A 78 -25.38 -31.64 -25.41
CA ILE A 78 -25.10 -32.04 -24.02
C ILE A 78 -23.88 -31.27 -23.47
N VAL A 79 -22.82 -31.17 -24.26
CA VAL A 79 -21.60 -30.43 -23.87
C VAL A 79 -21.92 -28.94 -23.72
N GLY A 80 -22.63 -28.35 -24.67
CA GLY A 80 -23.04 -26.94 -24.61
C GLY A 80 -23.91 -26.62 -23.39
N ALA A 81 -24.87 -27.50 -23.06
CA ALA A 81 -25.71 -27.33 -21.87
C ALA A 81 -24.91 -27.44 -20.56
N ALA A 82 -23.99 -28.41 -20.47
CA ALA A 82 -23.12 -28.55 -19.30
C ALA A 82 -22.20 -27.33 -19.12
N LEU A 83 -21.53 -26.89 -20.18
CA LEU A 83 -20.65 -25.72 -20.14
C LEU A 83 -21.43 -24.43 -19.82
N SER A 84 -22.63 -24.27 -20.38
CA SER A 84 -23.51 -23.13 -20.06
C SER A 84 -23.90 -23.11 -18.58
N THR A 85 -24.17 -24.28 -18.00
CA THR A 85 -24.50 -24.39 -16.57
C THR A 85 -23.30 -24.03 -15.70
N VAL A 86 -22.10 -24.48 -16.07
CA VAL A 86 -20.85 -24.10 -15.37
C VAL A 86 -20.59 -22.60 -15.49
N LEU A 87 -20.77 -22.02 -16.69
CA LEU A 87 -20.60 -20.59 -16.94
C LEU A 87 -21.57 -19.76 -16.11
N LEU A 88 -22.83 -20.18 -16.01
CA LEU A 88 -23.83 -19.55 -15.15
C LEU A 88 -23.40 -19.61 -13.67
N GLY A 89 -22.97 -20.77 -13.20
CA GLY A 89 -22.43 -20.92 -11.84
C GLY A 89 -21.24 -20.01 -11.58
N PHE A 90 -20.34 -19.89 -12.56
CA PHE A 90 -19.17 -19.03 -12.49
C PHE A 90 -19.56 -17.54 -12.38
N ALA A 91 -20.49 -17.08 -13.23
CA ALA A 91 -20.99 -15.71 -13.23
C ALA A 91 -21.75 -15.35 -11.94
N LEU A 92 -22.50 -16.30 -11.37
CA LEU A 92 -23.23 -16.10 -10.12
C LEU A 92 -22.32 -16.11 -8.89
N TYR A 93 -21.28 -16.95 -8.88
CA TYR A 93 -20.38 -17.08 -7.74
C TYR A 93 -19.32 -15.99 -7.69
N PHE A 94 -18.72 -15.63 -8.84
CA PHE A 94 -17.66 -14.63 -8.89
C PHE A 94 -18.23 -13.24 -9.17
N LYS A 95 -18.44 -12.48 -8.10
CA LYS A 95 -18.87 -11.08 -8.20
C LYS A 95 -17.70 -10.18 -8.62
N GLU A 96 -17.48 -10.08 -9.92
CA GLU A 96 -16.42 -9.27 -10.55
C GLU A 96 -16.39 -7.82 -10.05
N ALA A 97 -17.57 -7.20 -9.94
CA ALA A 97 -17.73 -5.83 -9.44
C ALA A 97 -17.11 -5.63 -8.05
N SER A 98 -17.14 -6.66 -7.19
CA SER A 98 -16.57 -6.54 -5.83
C SER A 98 -15.04 -6.48 -5.86
N LEU A 99 -14.37 -7.18 -6.78
CA LEU A 99 -12.91 -7.14 -6.89
C LEU A 99 -12.44 -5.80 -7.46
N GLY A 100 -13.13 -5.28 -8.48
CA GLY A 100 -12.86 -3.94 -9.01
C GLY A 100 -13.08 -2.83 -7.97
N GLU A 101 -14.17 -2.93 -7.20
CA GLU A 101 -14.48 -1.97 -6.13
C GLU A 101 -13.42 -2.00 -5.02
N GLN A 102 -12.98 -3.18 -4.58
CA GLN A 102 -11.92 -3.31 -3.58
C GLN A 102 -10.58 -2.80 -4.10
N ALA A 103 -10.24 -3.09 -5.36
CA ALA A 103 -9.05 -2.52 -6.00
C ALA A 103 -9.10 -0.99 -5.95
N GLN A 104 -10.22 -0.41 -6.38
CA GLN A 104 -10.39 1.04 -6.41
C GLN A 104 -10.30 1.68 -5.03
N LYS A 105 -10.92 1.07 -4.01
CA LYS A 105 -10.81 1.54 -2.62
C LYS A 105 -9.36 1.63 -2.16
N HIS A 106 -8.56 0.59 -2.43
CA HIS A 106 -7.14 0.61 -2.12
C HIS A 106 -6.35 1.62 -2.96
N THR A 107 -6.63 1.76 -4.26
CA THR A 107 -6.00 2.77 -5.13
C THR A 107 -6.27 4.19 -4.64
N VAL A 108 -7.49 4.50 -4.21
CA VAL A 108 -7.84 5.82 -3.66
C VAL A 108 -7.06 6.11 -2.38
N VAL A 109 -6.95 5.14 -1.47
CA VAL A 109 -6.16 5.31 -0.23
C VAL A 109 -4.68 5.47 -0.54
N ALA A 110 -4.14 4.67 -1.46
CA ALA A 110 -2.76 4.77 -1.94
C ALA A 110 -2.47 6.19 -2.48
N SER A 111 -3.34 6.72 -3.34
CA SER A 111 -3.20 8.09 -3.89
C SER A 111 -3.25 9.17 -2.81
N LYS A 112 -4.13 9.06 -1.81
CA LYS A 112 -4.16 9.99 -0.68
C LYS A 112 -2.88 9.94 0.16
N LEU A 113 -2.38 8.74 0.45
CA LEU A 113 -1.14 8.55 1.20
C LEU A 113 0.09 9.02 0.40
N TRP A 114 0.06 8.91 -0.93
CA TRP A 114 1.07 9.54 -1.78
C TRP A 114 1.10 11.04 -1.56
N GLY A 115 -0.06 11.73 -1.59
CA GLY A 115 -0.13 13.16 -1.30
C GLY A 115 0.41 13.55 0.08
N ILE A 116 0.09 12.76 1.12
CA ILE A 116 0.68 12.94 2.46
C ILE A 116 2.21 12.80 2.42
N ARG A 117 2.71 11.81 1.70
CA ARG A 117 4.14 11.54 1.59
C ARG A 117 4.88 12.71 0.92
N GLU A 118 4.33 13.24 -0.18
CA GLU A 118 4.90 14.41 -0.87
C GLU A 118 4.84 15.67 0.02
N ALA A 119 3.76 15.84 0.79
CA ALA A 119 3.64 16.95 1.74
C ALA A 119 4.64 16.83 2.91
N LEU A 120 4.89 15.63 3.41
CA LEU A 120 5.90 15.37 4.44
C LEU A 120 7.31 15.61 3.92
N LEU A 121 7.60 15.22 2.67
CA LEU A 121 8.88 15.51 2.02
C LEU A 121 9.09 17.02 1.88
N SER A 122 8.07 17.73 1.40
CA SER A 122 8.10 19.20 1.29
C SER A 122 8.31 19.86 2.65
N LEU A 123 7.63 19.37 3.70
CA LEU A 123 7.76 19.88 5.05
C LEU A 123 9.16 19.66 5.65
N LEU A 124 9.80 18.53 5.33
CA LEU A 124 11.19 18.25 5.69
C LEU A 124 12.17 19.21 4.99
N VAL A 125 11.91 19.56 3.72
CA VAL A 125 12.69 20.57 2.98
C VAL A 125 12.49 21.95 3.62
N ASP A 126 11.24 22.37 3.83
CA ASP A 126 10.90 23.65 4.45
C ASP A 126 11.56 23.83 5.83
N MET A 127 11.62 22.75 6.61
CA MET A 127 12.28 22.74 7.91
C MET A 127 13.80 22.95 7.79
N ARG A 128 14.44 22.33 6.79
CA ARG A 128 15.88 22.53 6.52
C ARG A 128 16.20 23.91 5.96
N ASP A 129 15.27 24.50 5.21
CA ASP A 129 15.39 25.85 4.67
C ASP A 129 15.16 26.94 5.74
N GLY A 130 14.88 26.55 6.99
CA GLY A 130 14.80 27.46 8.13
C GLY A 130 13.42 28.03 8.41
N ARG A 131 12.34 27.38 7.94
CA ARG A 131 10.97 27.78 8.32
C ARG A 131 10.79 27.71 9.84
N ALA A 132 10.00 28.64 10.38
CA ALA A 132 9.78 28.75 11.82
C ALA A 132 9.22 27.43 12.42
N VAL A 133 9.79 27.01 13.55
CA VAL A 133 9.46 25.73 14.20
C VAL A 133 7.96 25.59 14.50
N ASP A 134 7.30 26.68 14.91
CA ASP A 134 5.87 26.65 15.22
C ASP A 134 4.99 26.45 13.98
N GLU A 135 5.43 26.93 12.82
CA GLU A 135 4.77 26.66 11.54
C GLU A 135 4.94 25.20 11.13
N ILE A 136 6.12 24.62 11.33
CA ILE A 136 6.40 23.19 11.07
C ILE A 136 5.52 22.30 11.97
N ARG A 137 5.44 22.62 13.27
CA ARG A 137 4.57 21.89 14.22
C ARG A 137 3.10 21.97 13.80
N SER A 138 2.64 23.17 13.44
CA SER A 138 1.27 23.36 12.96
C SER A 138 0.98 22.57 11.68
N ALA A 139 1.93 22.50 10.74
CA ALA A 139 1.80 21.72 9.52
C ALA A 139 1.80 20.21 9.79
N ARG A 140 2.69 19.73 10.68
CA ARG A 140 2.71 18.34 11.16
C ARG A 140 1.37 17.95 11.74
N ASP A 141 0.79 18.78 12.60
CA ASP A 141 -0.46 18.46 13.29
C ASP A 141 -1.63 18.37 12.29
N ARG A 142 -1.66 19.23 11.27
CA ARG A 142 -2.60 19.12 10.14
C ARG A 142 -2.41 17.84 9.33
N LEU A 143 -1.17 17.42 9.09
CA LEU A 143 -0.86 16.17 8.38
C LEU A 143 -1.27 14.94 9.21
N ASN A 144 -1.08 14.97 10.52
CA ASN A 144 -1.55 13.92 11.43
C ASN A 144 -3.08 13.77 11.38
N ALA A 145 -3.81 14.88 11.48
CA ALA A 145 -5.27 14.86 11.37
C ALA A 145 -5.73 14.31 10.00
N SER A 146 -5.06 14.71 8.91
CA SER A 146 -5.36 14.20 7.57
C SER A 146 -5.07 12.70 7.44
N MET A 147 -3.95 12.22 8.00
CA MET A 147 -3.62 10.80 8.04
C MET A 147 -4.62 9.99 8.84
N GLU A 148 -5.07 10.50 9.98
CA GLU A 148 -6.09 9.84 10.82
C GLU A 148 -7.37 9.59 10.03
N GLU A 149 -7.87 10.60 9.30
CA GLU A 149 -9.07 10.47 8.47
C GLU A 149 -8.88 9.48 7.32
N ILE A 150 -7.69 9.46 6.69
CA ILE A 150 -7.35 8.46 5.67
C ILE A 150 -7.38 7.05 6.27
N TYR A 151 -6.77 6.84 7.43
CA TYR A 151 -6.69 5.53 8.06
C TYR A 151 -8.04 5.03 8.58
N LYS A 152 -8.92 5.92 9.09
CA LYS A 152 -10.30 5.57 9.47
C LYS A 152 -11.11 5.04 8.29
N ALA A 153 -10.92 5.64 7.11
CA ALA A 153 -11.63 5.26 5.89
C ALA A 153 -10.96 4.09 5.12
N ALA A 154 -9.75 3.68 5.52
CA ALA A 154 -8.98 2.70 4.77
C ALA A 154 -9.51 1.26 4.94
N PRO A 155 -9.70 0.51 3.84
CA PRO A 155 -9.95 -0.92 3.93
C PRO A 155 -8.75 -1.65 4.54
N ARG A 156 -9.02 -2.79 5.19
CA ARG A 156 -7.99 -3.62 5.84
C ARG A 156 -7.00 -4.15 4.81
N THR A 157 -5.71 -4.14 5.15
CA THR A 157 -4.62 -4.73 4.37
C THR A 157 -4.31 -6.15 4.85
N ASP A 158 -3.57 -6.92 4.05
CA ASP A 158 -3.10 -8.26 4.42
C ASP A 158 -1.57 -8.32 4.58
N SER A 159 -1.08 -9.31 5.33
CA SER A 159 0.35 -9.49 5.62
C SER A 159 1.18 -9.79 4.38
N LYS A 160 0.57 -10.38 3.35
CA LYS A 160 1.27 -10.72 2.11
C LYS A 160 1.49 -9.47 1.27
N ALA A 161 0.52 -8.56 1.18
CA ALA A 161 0.68 -7.26 0.54
C ALA A 161 1.70 -6.40 1.28
N TYR A 162 1.74 -6.47 2.62
CA TYR A 162 2.78 -5.81 3.40
C TYR A 162 4.18 -6.37 3.11
N ALA A 163 4.34 -7.70 3.05
CA ALA A 163 5.60 -8.34 2.68
C ALA A 163 6.01 -8.00 1.22
N ASP A 164 5.06 -8.01 0.30
CA ASP A 164 5.28 -7.62 -1.11
C ASP A 164 5.71 -6.15 -1.20
N ALA A 165 5.13 -5.28 -0.37
CA ALA A 165 5.51 -3.87 -0.27
C ALA A 165 6.92 -3.73 0.31
N GLN A 166 7.21 -4.39 1.44
CA GLN A 166 8.56 -4.37 2.02
C GLN A 166 9.61 -4.87 1.04
N LYS A 167 9.32 -5.94 0.30
CA LYS A 167 10.20 -6.46 -0.74
C LYS A 167 10.40 -5.44 -1.87
N ALA A 168 9.33 -4.83 -2.36
CA ALA A 168 9.42 -3.80 -3.40
C ALA A 168 10.27 -2.63 -2.92
N LEU A 169 10.04 -2.16 -1.70
CA LEU A 169 10.75 -1.02 -1.13
C LEU A 169 12.24 -1.28 -0.86
N LYS A 170 12.58 -2.50 -0.41
CA LYS A 170 13.96 -2.95 -0.22
C LYS A 170 14.73 -3.20 -1.52
N HIS A 171 14.06 -3.65 -2.59
CA HIS A 171 14.72 -3.91 -3.88
C HIS A 171 14.68 -2.74 -4.86
N SER A 172 13.72 -1.84 -4.72
CA SER A 172 13.57 -0.69 -5.62
C SER A 172 14.46 0.49 -5.25
N GLU A 173 15.35 0.38 -4.25
CA GLU A 173 16.03 1.54 -3.63
C GLU A 173 15.05 2.64 -3.16
N GLU A 174 13.74 2.37 -3.17
CA GLU A 174 12.70 3.38 -3.00
C GLU A 174 12.45 3.69 -1.53
N LEU A 175 12.70 2.77 -0.59
CA LEU A 175 12.66 3.01 0.86
C LEU A 175 13.46 1.94 1.62
N PHE A 176 14.75 2.15 1.78
CA PHE A 176 15.57 1.39 2.73
C PHE A 176 15.31 1.96 4.14
N PHE A 177 14.78 1.16 5.11
CA PHE A 177 14.51 1.56 6.51
C PHE A 177 14.80 0.50 7.68
N SER A 178 16.05 0.08 7.98
CA SER A 178 16.73 -0.62 9.15
C SER A 178 17.03 0.30 10.35
N ASP A 179 17.59 -0.11 11.51
CA ASP A 179 17.86 0.82 12.65
C ASP A 179 18.92 1.90 12.36
N ASP A 180 19.90 1.63 11.51
CA ASP A 180 20.76 2.67 10.91
C ASP A 180 19.95 3.56 9.97
N GLU A 181 18.89 3.01 9.43
CA GLU A 181 18.01 3.57 8.43
C GLU A 181 16.81 4.29 9.10
N LEU A 182 16.49 3.97 10.36
CA LEU A 182 15.53 4.54 11.31
C LEU A 182 16.24 5.60 12.13
N ASP A 183 17.47 5.37 12.59
CA ASP A 183 18.43 6.43 12.96
C ASP A 183 18.82 7.28 11.73
N ARG A 184 18.64 6.84 10.47
CA ARG A 184 18.60 7.75 9.30
C ARG A 184 17.20 8.39 9.10
N MET A 185 16.10 7.76 9.54
CA MET A 185 14.76 8.36 9.61
C MET A 185 14.52 9.18 10.89
N LEU A 186 15.53 9.38 11.72
CA LEU A 186 15.49 10.15 12.97
C LEU A 186 16.71 11.12 12.99
N PRO A 187 16.64 12.38 13.46
CA PRO A 187 17.77 13.28 13.67
C PRO A 187 18.73 12.81 14.72
N LYS A 188 19.94 13.34 14.59
CA LYS A 188 21.18 12.92 15.23
C LYS A 188 21.10 12.88 16.75
N GLU A 189 20.25 13.69 17.32
CA GLU A 189 20.12 13.96 18.74
C GLU A 189 19.11 13.03 19.44
N LEU A 190 18.38 12.18 18.70
CA LEU A 190 17.51 11.11 19.22
C LEU A 190 18.01 9.69 18.91
N ARG A 191 19.22 9.58 18.32
CA ARG A 191 19.85 8.32 17.93
C ARG A 191 20.55 7.69 19.12
N THR A 192 20.51 6.37 19.28
CA THR A 192 21.27 5.70 20.35
C THR A 192 22.73 5.50 19.93
N THR A 193 23.56 6.55 20.01
CA THR A 193 25.02 6.37 19.87
C THR A 193 25.60 5.75 21.14
N SER A 194 25.40 4.44 21.32
CA SER A 194 26.21 3.64 22.23
C SER A 194 27.07 2.70 21.41
N LYS A 195 28.28 3.16 21.09
CA LYS A 195 29.48 2.32 21.12
C LYS A 195 30.76 3.16 21.03
N ARG A 196 31.59 2.94 22.06
CA ARG A 196 32.99 3.29 22.22
C ARG A 196 33.84 2.84 21.04
#